data_AF-A0A6J4U0H1-F1
#
_entry.id   AF-A0A6J4U0H1-F1
#
_cell.length_a   1.000
_cell.length_b   1.000
_cell.length_c   1.000
_cell.angle_alpha   90.00
_cell.angle_beta   90.00
_cell.angle_gamma   90.00
#
_symmetry.space_group_name_H-M   'P 1'
#
loop_
_entity.id
_entity.type
_entity.pdbx_description
1 polymer ?
#
loop_
_entity_poly.entity_id
_entity_poly.type
_entity_poly.pdbx_seq_one_letter_code
_entity_poly.pdbx_strand_id
1 'polypeptide(L)'
;MQRFDVRRLSLYAVLALLTVGVAACGSEDEGATTASAGAATTEATTAEATTMDETAMETTMTETGETAAAAGEELTLTGEDTTLVLDTSTATVLTGLGVKVAPIGPATSANGGIAFPITGGSVASDTLAGTIEHSGGLRFSAGGTNVDVTDFVVDTTAGSLTATAGDAQLPLLGLDLTGLERSMEGDTIVASGIKATLAEEAATALNTAFKVDAFQAGLPIGTVTVRATA
;
A
#
# COMPACT_ATOMS: atom_id res chain seq x y z
N MET A 1 -46.99 -2.60 -22.61
CA MET A 1 -45.78 -1.79 -22.87
C MET A 1 -44.74 -2.76 -23.45
N GLN A 2 -44.24 -2.62 -24.68
CA GLN A 2 -43.11 -1.74 -25.04
C GLN A 2 -42.02 -1.82 -23.95
N ARG A 3 -40.94 -2.61 -24.05
CA ARG A 3 -39.96 -2.85 -25.15
C ARG A 3 -39.28 -1.58 -25.64
N PHE A 4 -38.12 -1.28 -25.05
CA PHE A 4 -37.02 -0.55 -25.69
C PHE A 4 -35.72 -1.33 -25.48
N ASP A 5 -35.36 -2.08 -26.53
CA ASP A 5 -33.99 -2.51 -26.82
C ASP A 5 -33.38 -1.45 -27.78
N VAL A 6 -32.21 -1.71 -28.37
CA VAL A 6 -31.63 -1.06 -29.58
C VAL A 6 -30.78 0.22 -29.38
N ARG A 7 -29.46 0.03 -29.57
CA ARG A 7 -28.41 0.98 -30.07
C ARG A 7 -27.92 2.15 -29.19
N ARG A 8 -26.73 1.95 -28.59
CA ARG A 8 -25.46 2.62 -28.96
C ARG A 8 -24.32 1.64 -28.57
N LEU A 9 -23.62 0.96 -29.47
CA LEU A 9 -23.00 1.30 -30.77
C LEU A 9 -21.73 2.16 -30.63
N SER A 10 -20.64 1.56 -30.14
CA SER A 10 -19.26 1.97 -30.43
C SER A 10 -18.50 0.78 -31.02
N LEU A 11 -18.60 0.64 -32.35
CA LEU A 11 -17.83 -0.32 -33.13
C LEU A 11 -16.46 0.31 -33.43
N TYR A 12 -15.38 -0.19 -32.82
CA TYR A 12 -14.01 0.16 -33.23
C TYR A 12 -13.36 -1.02 -33.94
N ALA A 13 -13.45 -0.99 -35.26
CA ALA A 13 -12.83 -1.97 -36.13
C ALA A 13 -11.39 -1.54 -36.49
N VAL A 14 -10.48 -2.51 -36.42
CA VAL A 14 -9.28 -2.71 -37.25
C VAL A 14 -8.77 -1.49 -38.05
N LEU A 15 -7.54 -1.07 -37.75
CA LEU A 15 -6.60 -0.69 -38.81
C LEU A 15 -5.22 -1.29 -38.50
N ALA A 16 -4.71 -2.11 -39.42
CA ALA A 16 -3.37 -2.66 -39.36
C ALA A 16 -2.44 -1.86 -40.27
N LEU A 17 -1.19 -1.64 -39.84
CA LEU A 17 -0.11 -1.14 -40.68
C LEU A 17 1.16 -1.94 -40.42
N LEU A 18 1.52 -2.81 -41.37
CA LEU A 18 2.92 -3.15 -41.61
C LEU A 18 3.61 -1.91 -42.19
N THR A 19 4.91 -1.74 -41.94
CA THR A 19 5.93 -1.89 -42.99
C THR A 19 7.36 -1.81 -42.43
N VAL A 20 8.20 -2.75 -42.90
CA VAL A 20 9.61 -2.56 -43.32
C VAL A 20 10.54 -1.77 -42.37
N GLY A 21 11.49 -2.49 -41.76
CA GLY A 21 12.74 -1.88 -41.27
C GLY A 21 13.74 -1.62 -42.41
N VAL A 22 14.68 -0.70 -42.19
CA VAL A 22 15.81 -0.42 -43.10
C VAL A 22 17.12 -0.51 -42.33
N ALA A 23 18.19 -0.97 -42.99
CA ALA A 23 19.50 -1.14 -42.38
C ALA A 23 20.55 -0.21 -43.03
N ALA A 24 21.34 0.46 -42.18
CA ALA A 24 22.61 1.11 -42.50
C ALA A 24 23.46 1.07 -41.20
N CYS A 25 24.70 0.59 -41.07
CA CYS A 25 25.84 0.30 -41.98
C CYS A 25 26.95 1.39 -41.89
N GLY A 26 28.14 0.98 -41.41
CA GLY A 26 29.31 1.83 -41.12
C GLY A 26 29.29 2.46 -39.71
N SER A 27 30.37 2.50 -38.93
CA SER A 27 31.74 2.00 -39.16
C SER A 27 32.50 1.74 -37.85
N GLU A 28 33.42 0.76 -37.92
CA GLU A 28 34.76 0.58 -37.30
C GLU A 28 35.25 1.58 -36.20
N ASP A 29 36.05 1.24 -35.18
CA ASP A 29 36.73 0.00 -34.69
C ASP A 29 37.39 0.33 -33.30
N GLU A 30 37.91 -0.52 -32.41
CA GLU A 30 37.97 -1.99 -32.16
C GLU A 30 38.29 -2.19 -30.65
N GLY A 31 38.15 -3.40 -30.10
CA GLY A 31 38.79 -3.85 -28.85
C GLY A 31 37.85 -3.93 -27.62
N ALA A 32 37.78 -5.03 -26.86
CA ALA A 32 38.44 -6.32 -27.00
C ALA A 32 37.59 -7.48 -26.46
N THR A 33 37.55 -8.56 -27.26
CA THR A 33 37.88 -9.97 -26.92
C THR A 33 38.26 -10.30 -25.45
N THR A 34 37.94 -11.47 -24.86
CA THR A 34 37.35 -12.72 -25.43
C THR A 34 36.74 -13.65 -24.36
N ALA A 35 35.68 -14.37 -24.75
CA ALA A 35 35.29 -15.73 -24.28
C ALA A 35 34.85 -15.91 -22.80
N SER A 36 34.14 -16.99 -22.40
CA SER A 36 33.76 -18.20 -23.15
C SER A 36 32.38 -18.79 -22.79
N ALA A 37 32.00 -19.81 -23.56
CA ALA A 37 30.78 -20.63 -23.56
C ALA A 37 30.43 -21.33 -22.21
N GLY A 38 29.23 -21.91 -22.04
CA GLY A 38 28.14 -22.05 -23.00
C GLY A 38 26.94 -22.89 -22.50
N ALA A 39 26.23 -23.54 -23.43
CA ALA A 39 24.93 -24.17 -23.18
C ALA A 39 24.95 -25.72 -23.26
N ALA A 40 24.16 -26.35 -22.39
CA ALA A 40 23.54 -27.68 -22.53
C ALA A 40 22.32 -27.70 -21.57
N THR A 41 21.08 -27.94 -21.98
CA THR A 41 20.48 -29.16 -22.56
C THR A 41 20.10 -30.20 -21.49
N THR A 42 18.79 -30.27 -21.22
CA THR A 42 17.94 -31.45 -20.93
C THR A 42 18.56 -32.71 -20.32
N GLU A 43 18.02 -33.15 -19.18
CA GLU A 43 17.59 -34.54 -18.99
C GLU A 43 16.50 -34.68 -17.91
N ALA A 44 15.76 -35.81 -17.91
CA ALA A 44 14.64 -36.07 -17.01
C ALA A 44 14.47 -37.58 -16.78
N THR A 45 14.03 -38.01 -15.58
CA THR A 45 13.54 -39.39 -15.33
C THR A 45 12.68 -39.51 -14.07
N THR A 46 11.71 -40.41 -14.14
CA THR A 46 10.67 -40.82 -13.18
C THR A 46 11.19 -41.79 -12.10
N ALA A 47 10.54 -41.82 -10.92
CA ALA A 47 10.21 -43.02 -10.09
C ALA A 47 10.09 -42.67 -8.59
N GLU A 48 9.28 -43.32 -7.75
CA GLU A 48 7.94 -43.91 -7.94
C GLU A 48 7.27 -44.05 -6.55
N ALA A 49 6.01 -44.52 -6.47
CA ALA A 49 5.24 -44.52 -5.22
C ALA A 49 5.43 -45.78 -4.34
N THR A 50 5.08 -45.68 -3.05
CA THR A 50 4.72 -46.83 -2.19
C THR A 50 3.73 -46.39 -1.11
N THR A 51 2.61 -47.11 -1.01
CA THR A 51 1.49 -46.88 -0.08
C THR A 51 1.32 -48.06 0.87
N MET A 52 1.21 -47.81 2.19
CA MET A 52 0.55 -48.62 3.24
C MET A 52 0.53 -47.78 4.54
N ASP A 53 -0.43 -47.85 5.47
CA ASP A 53 -1.84 -48.30 5.43
C ASP A 53 -2.61 -47.66 6.62
N GLU A 54 -3.92 -47.85 6.70
CA GLU A 54 -4.85 -47.24 7.66
C GLU A 54 -4.62 -47.58 9.15
N THR A 55 -4.77 -46.60 10.05
CA THR A 55 -5.41 -46.83 11.36
C THR A 55 -5.96 -45.53 11.96
N ALA A 56 -7.18 -45.57 12.50
CA ALA A 56 -7.85 -44.39 13.05
C ALA A 56 -7.55 -44.16 14.55
N MET A 57 -7.54 -42.90 14.96
CA MET A 57 -8.06 -42.53 16.28
C MET A 57 -8.64 -41.12 16.33
N GLU A 58 -9.63 -40.97 17.20
CA GLU A 58 -10.44 -39.77 17.46
C GLU A 58 -9.72 -38.80 18.44
N THR A 59 -10.28 -37.61 18.65
CA THR A 59 -9.91 -36.65 19.72
C THR A 59 -8.59 -35.88 19.43
N THR A 60 -8.52 -34.55 19.49
CA THR A 60 -9.40 -33.54 20.14
C THR A 60 -9.64 -32.33 19.23
N MET A 61 -10.64 -31.51 19.56
CA MET A 61 -10.62 -30.09 19.22
C MET A 61 -9.39 -29.44 19.90
N THR A 62 -8.36 -29.12 19.13
CA THR A 62 -7.48 -28.01 19.53
C THR A 62 -8.29 -26.75 19.28
N GLU A 63 -8.82 -26.14 20.34
CA GLU A 63 -9.27 -24.75 20.23
C GLU A 63 -8.11 -23.94 19.66
N THR A 64 -8.39 -23.06 18.70
CA THR A 64 -7.50 -21.92 18.48
C THR A 64 -7.56 -21.14 19.78
N GLY A 65 -6.61 -21.43 20.67
CA GLY A 65 -6.36 -20.67 21.86
C GLY A 65 -5.94 -19.28 21.42
N GLU A 66 -6.96 -18.44 21.19
CA GLU A 66 -6.84 -17.00 21.11
C GLU A 66 -6.02 -16.60 22.31
N THR A 67 -4.73 -16.37 22.04
CA THR A 67 -3.83 -15.85 23.05
C THR A 67 -4.27 -14.42 23.19
N ALA A 68 -5.23 -14.21 24.09
CA ALA A 68 -5.64 -12.93 24.60
C ALA A 68 -4.36 -12.30 25.18
N ALA A 69 -3.63 -11.60 24.31
CA ALA A 69 -2.45 -10.85 24.64
C ALA A 69 -2.87 -9.94 25.79
N ALA A 70 -2.27 -10.16 26.96
CA ALA A 70 -2.85 -9.75 28.23
C ALA A 70 -3.30 -8.29 28.14
N ALA A 71 -4.62 -8.07 28.18
CA ALA A 71 -5.20 -6.80 27.84
C ALA A 71 -4.81 -5.76 28.90
N GLY A 72 -3.73 -5.03 28.60
CA GLY A 72 -3.44 -3.74 29.21
C GLY A 72 -4.64 -2.83 29.00
N GLU A 73 -4.83 -1.88 29.90
CA GLU A 73 -6.07 -1.08 30.00
C GLU A 73 -6.42 -0.46 28.63
N GLU A 74 -7.59 -0.81 28.07
CA GLU A 74 -7.95 -0.37 26.73
C GLU A 74 -8.31 1.12 26.75
N LEU A 75 -7.61 1.91 25.94
CA LEU A 75 -7.80 3.34 25.79
C LEU A 75 -8.63 3.60 24.54
N THR A 76 -9.91 3.90 24.73
CA THR A 76 -10.82 4.34 23.66
C THR A 76 -10.46 5.76 23.23
N LEU A 77 -10.08 5.94 21.97
CA LEU A 77 -9.61 7.22 21.46
C LEU A 77 -10.79 8.15 21.15
N THR A 78 -10.89 9.23 21.92
CA THR A 78 -11.89 10.32 21.71
C THR A 78 -11.40 11.41 20.75
N GLY A 79 -10.08 11.41 20.46
CA GLY A 79 -9.49 12.02 19.27
C GLY A 79 -8.71 13.32 19.49
N GLU A 80 -7.72 13.52 18.62
CA GLU A 80 -7.27 14.83 18.13
C GLU A 80 -7.01 14.67 16.61
N ASP A 81 -5.77 14.86 16.15
CA ASP A 81 -5.34 14.74 14.76
C ASP A 81 -4.14 13.79 14.62
N THR A 82 -4.14 12.98 13.57
CA THR A 82 -2.94 12.28 13.08
C THR A 82 -2.33 13.07 11.93
N THR A 83 -1.09 13.54 12.07
CA THR A 83 -0.38 14.29 11.03
C THR A 83 0.61 13.40 10.29
N LEU A 84 0.45 13.28 8.97
CA LEU A 84 1.45 12.71 8.05
C LEU A 84 2.27 13.85 7.43
N VAL A 85 3.56 13.92 7.71
CA VAL A 85 4.51 14.84 7.05
C VAL A 85 5.24 14.07 5.96
N LEU A 86 5.03 14.48 4.69
CA LEU A 86 5.68 13.85 3.54
C LEU A 86 7.19 14.07 3.53
N ASP A 87 7.94 13.03 3.16
CA ASP A 87 9.39 13.12 3.01
C ASP A 87 9.78 14.02 1.82
N THR A 88 10.84 14.82 1.97
CA THR A 88 11.25 15.81 0.95
C THR A 88 11.71 15.14 -0.35
N SER A 89 12.36 13.99 -0.24
CA SER A 89 12.71 13.11 -1.36
C SER A 89 11.46 12.64 -2.11
N THR A 90 10.45 12.17 -1.39
CA THR A 90 9.22 11.63 -1.96
C THR A 90 8.32 12.70 -2.54
N ALA A 91 8.22 13.88 -1.91
CA ALA A 91 7.60 15.06 -2.49
C ALA A 91 8.29 15.50 -3.80
N THR A 92 9.62 15.34 -3.90
CA THR A 92 10.38 15.60 -5.13
C THR A 92 10.07 14.58 -6.21
N VAL A 93 10.00 13.28 -5.88
CA VAL A 93 9.61 12.20 -6.81
C VAL A 93 8.19 12.41 -7.33
N LEU A 94 7.22 12.63 -6.43
CA LEU A 94 5.82 12.94 -6.78
C LEU A 94 5.73 14.14 -7.73
N THR A 95 6.45 15.22 -7.42
CA THR A 95 6.51 16.42 -8.27
C THR A 95 7.11 16.14 -9.64
N GLY A 96 8.18 15.34 -9.71
CA GLY A 96 8.82 14.93 -10.97
C GLY A 96 7.93 14.03 -11.85
N LEU A 97 7.07 13.21 -11.23
CA LEU A 97 6.04 12.41 -11.89
C LEU A 97 4.77 13.22 -12.24
N GLY A 98 4.70 14.50 -11.86
CA GLY A 98 3.51 15.34 -12.02
C GLY A 98 2.33 14.96 -11.10
N VAL A 99 2.56 14.09 -10.11
CA VAL A 99 1.57 13.62 -9.15
C VAL A 99 1.39 14.66 -8.04
N LYS A 100 0.16 15.12 -7.86
CA LYS A 100 -0.23 16.06 -6.80
C LYS A 100 -1.08 15.34 -5.76
N VAL A 101 -0.72 15.52 -4.49
CA VAL A 101 -1.50 15.06 -3.34
C VAL A 101 -2.25 16.26 -2.76
N ALA A 102 -3.54 16.10 -2.47
CA ALA A 102 -4.34 17.10 -1.78
C ALA A 102 -5.25 16.42 -0.73
N PRO A 103 -5.48 17.04 0.44
CA PRO A 103 -6.42 16.50 1.43
C PRO A 103 -7.87 16.56 0.94
N ILE A 104 -8.67 15.58 1.34
CA ILE A 104 -10.12 15.56 1.20
C ILE A 104 -10.71 15.78 2.61
N GLY A 105 -11.56 16.80 2.76
CA GLY A 105 -12.16 17.16 4.04
C GLY A 105 -12.94 15.99 4.69
N PRO A 106 -12.92 15.83 6.02
CA PRO A 106 -12.39 16.78 7.02
C PRO A 106 -10.85 16.80 7.21
N ALA A 107 -10.05 16.03 6.46
CA ALA A 107 -8.59 16.17 6.50
C ALA A 107 -8.15 17.57 6.05
N THR A 108 -7.06 18.09 6.64
CA THR A 108 -6.54 19.45 6.38
C THR A 108 -5.02 19.47 6.21
N SER A 109 -4.49 20.50 5.55
CA SER A 109 -3.02 20.71 5.51
C SER A 109 -2.56 21.45 6.77
N ALA A 110 -1.73 20.81 7.58
CA ALA A 110 -1.26 21.33 8.87
C ALA A 110 0.24 21.05 9.05
N ASN A 111 0.98 22.01 9.63
CA ASN A 111 2.40 21.87 10.01
C ASN A 111 3.35 21.36 8.89
N GLY A 112 3.03 21.63 7.62
CA GLY A 112 3.80 21.15 6.46
C GLY A 112 3.46 19.72 6.01
N GLY A 113 2.55 19.04 6.71
CA GLY A 113 1.96 17.76 6.34
C GLY A 113 0.45 17.86 6.12
N ILE A 114 -0.23 16.72 6.29
CA ILE A 114 -1.69 16.60 6.26
C ILE A 114 -2.15 15.98 7.58
N ALA A 115 -3.08 16.66 8.26
CA ALA A 115 -3.75 16.21 9.47
C ALA A 115 -5.07 15.52 9.13
N PHE A 116 -5.28 14.35 9.74
CA PHE A 116 -6.49 13.54 9.66
C PHE A 116 -7.15 13.50 11.05
N PRO A 117 -8.34 14.08 11.22
CA PRO A 117 -9.07 14.00 12.48
C PRO A 117 -9.36 12.55 12.85
N ILE A 118 -9.06 12.19 14.09
CA ILE A 118 -9.36 10.87 14.66
C ILE A 118 -10.84 10.86 15.07
N THR A 119 -11.59 9.88 14.59
CA THR A 119 -13.03 9.71 14.91
C THR A 119 -13.32 8.61 15.91
N GLY A 120 -12.37 7.71 16.13
CA GLY A 120 -12.54 6.58 17.03
C GLY A 120 -11.32 5.66 17.05
N GLY A 121 -11.48 4.50 17.68
CA GLY A 121 -10.44 3.51 17.86
C GLY A 121 -10.24 3.10 19.32
N SER A 122 -9.49 2.02 19.52
CA SER A 122 -9.09 1.48 20.81
C SER A 122 -7.64 1.02 20.72
N VAL A 123 -6.81 1.37 21.70
CA VAL A 123 -5.40 0.93 21.80
C VAL A 123 -5.05 0.52 23.24
N ALA A 124 -4.21 -0.49 23.40
CA ALA A 124 -3.74 -0.93 24.73
C ALA A 124 -2.85 0.12 25.39
N SER A 125 -3.09 0.41 26.69
CA SER A 125 -2.39 1.48 27.43
C SER A 125 -0.89 1.30 27.53
N ASP A 126 -0.36 0.07 27.49
CA ASP A 126 1.08 -0.22 27.57
C ASP A 126 1.78 -0.08 26.21
N THR A 127 1.24 -0.73 25.17
CA THR A 127 1.93 -0.96 23.88
C THR A 127 1.49 -0.01 22.77
N LEU A 128 0.37 0.70 22.94
CA LEU A 128 -0.35 1.41 21.86
C LEU A 128 -0.77 0.50 20.69
N ALA A 129 -0.78 -0.82 20.86
CA ALA A 129 -1.31 -1.77 19.89
C ALA A 129 -2.84 -1.75 19.87
N GLY A 130 -3.43 -1.70 18.68
CA GLY A 130 -4.87 -1.65 18.46
C GLY A 130 -5.20 -1.01 17.12
N THR A 131 -6.34 -0.32 17.06
CA THR A 131 -6.89 0.26 15.83
C THR A 131 -7.28 1.73 16.05
N ILE A 132 -6.97 2.59 15.08
CA ILE A 132 -7.32 4.02 15.08
C ILE A 132 -8.11 4.33 13.80
N GLU A 133 -9.27 4.96 13.94
CA GLU A 133 -10.15 5.33 12.84
C GLU A 133 -10.05 6.83 12.55
N HIS A 134 -9.89 7.20 11.28
CA HIS A 134 -9.72 8.58 10.84
C HIS A 134 -10.80 9.00 9.84
N SER A 135 -11.09 10.31 9.80
CA SER A 135 -11.99 10.88 8.81
C SER A 135 -11.28 11.78 7.79
N GLY A 136 -11.82 11.83 6.58
CA GLY A 136 -11.25 12.54 5.43
C GLY A 136 -10.60 11.58 4.43
N GLY A 137 -9.66 12.10 3.66
CA GLY A 137 -9.02 11.35 2.59
C GLY A 137 -7.84 12.06 1.95
N LEU A 138 -7.25 11.43 0.93
CA LEU A 138 -6.25 12.00 0.04
C LEU A 138 -6.70 11.84 -1.41
N ARG A 139 -6.62 12.93 -2.19
CA ARG A 139 -6.72 12.92 -3.64
C ARG A 139 -5.32 12.93 -4.24
N PHE A 140 -4.96 11.84 -4.89
CA PHE A 140 -3.80 11.76 -5.78
C PHE A 140 -4.26 12.14 -7.19
N SER A 141 -3.54 13.04 -7.87
CA SER A 141 -3.93 13.51 -9.20
C SER A 141 -2.73 13.71 -10.12
N ALA A 142 -2.77 13.11 -11.31
CA ALA A 142 -1.70 13.19 -12.32
C ALA A 142 -2.27 12.98 -13.73
N GLY A 143 -1.77 13.72 -14.72
CA GLY A 143 -2.16 13.58 -16.14
C GLY A 143 -3.64 13.85 -16.48
N GLY A 144 -4.47 14.26 -15.50
CA GLY A 144 -5.93 14.36 -15.63
C GLY A 144 -6.70 13.20 -14.98
N THR A 145 -6.01 12.16 -14.53
CA THR A 145 -6.56 11.11 -13.66
C THR A 145 -6.56 11.60 -12.22
N ASN A 146 -7.64 11.33 -11.48
CA ASN A 146 -7.72 11.47 -10.03
C ASN A 146 -7.95 10.08 -9.41
N VAL A 147 -7.26 9.80 -8.31
CA VAL A 147 -7.49 8.65 -7.43
C VAL A 147 -7.77 9.20 -6.04
N ASP A 148 -8.98 9.01 -5.55
CA ASP A 148 -9.39 9.40 -4.22
C ASP A 148 -9.29 8.18 -3.30
N VAL A 149 -8.63 8.35 -2.15
CA VAL A 149 -8.61 7.37 -1.06
C VAL A 149 -9.19 8.00 0.20
N THR A 150 -10.08 7.28 0.87
CA THR A 150 -10.82 7.72 2.07
C THR A 150 -10.83 6.59 3.11
N ASP A 151 -11.50 6.84 4.25
CA ASP A 151 -11.81 5.81 5.25
C ASP A 151 -10.52 5.13 5.74
N PHE A 152 -9.57 5.95 6.20
CA PHE A 152 -8.29 5.47 6.70
C PHE A 152 -8.47 4.80 8.06
N VAL A 153 -7.93 3.58 8.16
CA VAL A 153 -7.87 2.82 9.40
C VAL A 153 -6.43 2.39 9.63
N VAL A 154 -5.84 2.86 10.73
CA VAL A 154 -4.50 2.47 11.18
C VAL A 154 -4.62 1.30 12.13
N ASP A 155 -3.95 0.20 11.81
CA ASP A 155 -3.72 -0.94 12.69
C ASP A 155 -2.27 -0.89 13.19
N THR A 156 -2.08 -0.54 14.46
CA THR A 156 -0.77 -0.49 15.11
C THR A 156 -0.30 -1.86 15.59
N THR A 157 -1.16 -2.89 15.56
CA THR A 157 -0.82 -4.29 15.86
C THR A 157 -0.20 -4.97 14.64
N ALA A 158 -0.78 -4.76 13.46
CA ALA A 158 -0.25 -5.23 12.18
C ALA A 158 0.83 -4.31 11.60
N GLY A 159 0.93 -3.05 12.08
CA GLY A 159 1.84 -2.05 11.54
C GLY A 159 1.43 -1.61 10.13
N SER A 160 0.16 -1.31 9.90
CA SER A 160 -0.35 -0.92 8.58
C SER A 160 -1.43 0.17 8.65
N LEU A 161 -1.60 0.91 7.55
CA LEU A 161 -2.71 1.82 7.32
C LEU A 161 -3.46 1.31 6.09
N THR A 162 -4.73 0.95 6.26
CA THR A 162 -5.64 0.61 5.16
C THR A 162 -6.43 1.83 4.71
N ALA A 163 -6.87 1.83 3.46
CA ALA A 163 -7.69 2.89 2.88
C ALA A 163 -8.70 2.30 1.88
N THR A 164 -9.82 2.98 1.69
CA THR A 164 -10.79 2.68 0.63
C THR A 164 -10.47 3.49 -0.62
N ALA A 165 -10.20 2.81 -1.74
CA ALA A 165 -9.88 3.37 -3.04
C ALA A 165 -11.03 3.08 -4.02
N GLY A 166 -12.00 4.00 -4.11
CA GLY A 166 -13.26 3.76 -4.83
C GLY A 166 -14.10 2.70 -4.11
N ASP A 167 -14.33 1.54 -4.75
CA ASP A 167 -15.12 0.43 -4.18
C ASP A 167 -14.26 -0.65 -3.48
N ALA A 168 -12.95 -0.46 -3.35
CA ALA A 168 -12.02 -1.48 -2.82
C ALA A 168 -11.18 -0.97 -1.64
N GLN A 169 -11.19 -1.69 -0.51
CA GLN A 169 -10.27 -1.46 0.61
C GLN A 169 -8.96 -2.21 0.38
N LEU A 170 -7.82 -1.56 0.64
CA LEU A 170 -6.47 -2.12 0.48
C LEU A 170 -5.49 -1.54 1.50
N PRO A 171 -4.40 -2.23 1.86
CA PRO A 171 -3.30 -1.64 2.62
C PRO A 171 -2.66 -0.54 1.76
N LEU A 172 -2.67 0.70 2.26
CA LEU A 172 -2.10 1.85 1.56
C LEU A 172 -0.64 2.06 1.97
N LEU A 173 -0.35 1.96 3.27
CA LEU A 173 0.98 2.19 3.85
C LEU A 173 1.35 1.11 4.87
N GLY A 174 2.62 0.71 4.90
CA GLY A 174 3.23 -0.02 6.01
C GLY A 174 3.85 0.96 7.02
N LEU A 175 3.67 0.70 8.32
CA LEU A 175 4.09 1.58 9.41
C LEU A 175 5.23 0.94 10.22
N ASP A 176 6.41 1.54 10.13
CA ASP A 176 7.56 1.19 10.95
C ASP A 176 7.45 1.84 12.33
N LEU A 177 7.06 1.04 13.32
CA LEU A 177 6.95 1.40 14.72
C LEU A 177 8.25 1.21 15.52
N THR A 178 9.37 0.78 14.89
CA THR A 178 10.64 0.57 15.62
C THR A 178 11.26 1.87 16.15
N GLY A 179 10.89 3.02 15.58
CA GLY A 179 11.23 4.37 16.04
C GLY A 179 10.12 5.07 16.82
N LEU A 180 9.10 4.34 17.30
CA LEU A 180 7.97 4.90 18.03
C LEU A 180 8.42 5.54 19.35
N GLU A 181 8.30 6.86 19.45
CA GLU A 181 8.45 7.62 20.68
C GLU A 181 7.07 8.00 21.22
N ARG A 182 6.80 7.74 22.50
CA ARG A 182 5.56 8.14 23.18
C ARG A 182 5.83 9.24 24.21
N SER A 183 4.97 10.25 24.21
CA SER A 183 4.82 11.26 25.25
C SER A 183 3.37 11.34 25.73
N MET A 184 3.17 11.99 26.88
CA MET A 184 1.86 12.29 27.46
C MET A 184 1.81 13.80 27.77
N GLU A 185 0.90 14.53 27.13
CA GLU A 185 0.67 15.96 27.32
C GLU A 185 -0.61 16.19 28.14
N GLY A 186 -0.59 15.75 29.40
CA GLY A 186 -1.79 15.62 30.22
C GLY A 186 -2.57 14.37 29.81
N ASP A 187 -3.84 14.54 29.47
CA ASP A 187 -4.73 13.46 29.00
C ASP A 187 -4.53 13.13 27.50
N THR A 188 -3.73 13.93 26.77
CA THR A 188 -3.38 13.69 25.37
C THR A 188 -2.15 12.78 25.24
N ILE A 189 -2.32 11.65 24.54
CA ILE A 189 -1.24 10.76 24.10
C ILE A 189 -0.63 11.34 22.82
N VAL A 190 0.70 11.44 22.77
CA VAL A 190 1.44 11.83 21.57
C VAL A 190 2.39 10.71 21.18
N ALA A 191 2.25 10.19 19.96
CA ALA A 191 3.09 9.14 19.39
C ALA A 191 3.76 9.63 18.10
N SER A 192 5.08 9.69 18.10
CA SER A 192 5.92 10.23 17.02
C SER A 192 6.99 9.24 16.57
N GLY A 193 7.73 9.56 15.50
CA GLY A 193 8.84 8.73 14.99
C GLY A 193 8.42 7.51 14.15
N ILE A 194 7.11 7.32 13.98
CA ILE A 194 6.51 6.31 13.10
C ILE A 194 6.86 6.65 11.64
N LYS A 195 7.50 5.74 10.90
CA LYS A 195 7.77 5.95 9.48
C LYS A 195 6.73 5.26 8.62
N ALA A 196 6.14 5.97 7.68
CA ALA A 196 5.22 5.41 6.70
C ALA A 196 5.95 5.05 5.41
N THR A 197 5.72 3.83 4.91
CA THR A 197 6.24 3.31 3.63
C THR A 197 5.09 2.85 2.75
N LEU A 198 5.26 2.84 1.43
CA LEU A 198 4.20 2.47 0.49
C LEU A 198 4.00 0.94 0.44
N ALA A 199 2.76 0.48 0.57
CA ALA A 199 2.42 -0.94 0.42
C ALA A 199 2.55 -1.43 -1.03
N GLU A 200 2.68 -2.74 -1.25
CA GLU A 200 2.89 -3.31 -2.59
C GLU A 200 1.63 -3.23 -3.48
N GLU A 201 0.46 -3.54 -2.93
CA GLU A 201 -0.81 -3.38 -3.64
C GLU A 201 -1.07 -1.90 -3.98
N ALA A 202 -0.76 -0.99 -3.05
CA ALA A 202 -0.87 0.45 -3.25
C ALA A 202 0.06 0.97 -4.37
N ALA A 203 1.34 0.58 -4.34
CA ALA A 203 2.29 0.94 -5.40
C ALA A 203 1.81 0.43 -6.77
N THR A 204 1.34 -0.82 -6.82
CA THR A 204 0.80 -1.45 -8.04
C THR A 204 -0.45 -0.74 -8.54
N ALA A 205 -1.37 -0.36 -7.65
CA ALA A 205 -2.59 0.37 -7.99
C ALA A 205 -2.29 1.79 -8.51
N LEU A 206 -1.39 2.53 -7.86
CA LEU A 206 -0.99 3.89 -8.27
C LEU A 206 -0.24 3.88 -9.62
N ASN A 207 0.70 2.95 -9.81
CA ASN A 207 1.36 2.71 -11.10
C ASN A 207 0.32 2.42 -12.21
N THR A 208 -0.64 1.52 -11.92
CA THR A 208 -1.71 1.13 -12.86
C THR A 208 -2.66 2.29 -13.18
N ALA A 209 -2.98 3.15 -12.21
CA ALA A 209 -3.87 4.29 -12.41
C ALA A 209 -3.22 5.43 -13.22
N PHE A 210 -1.95 5.74 -12.93
CA PHE A 210 -1.24 6.87 -13.53
C PHE A 210 -0.38 6.51 -14.75
N LYS A 211 -0.25 5.21 -15.08
CA LYS A 211 0.59 4.69 -16.18
C LYS A 211 2.07 5.07 -16.04
N VAL A 212 2.59 4.81 -14.84
CA VAL A 212 3.99 4.98 -14.45
C VAL A 212 4.47 3.70 -13.76
N ASP A 213 5.78 3.47 -13.73
CA ASP A 213 6.42 2.32 -13.06
C ASP A 213 7.35 2.80 -11.93
N ALA A 214 7.03 3.95 -11.32
CA ALA A 214 7.90 4.69 -10.42
C ALA A 214 7.58 4.50 -8.93
N PHE A 215 6.34 4.08 -8.60
CA PHE A 215 6.00 3.68 -7.25
C PHE A 215 6.52 2.26 -7.00
N GLN A 216 7.20 2.06 -5.87
CA GLN A 216 7.76 0.77 -5.46
C GLN A 216 7.29 0.45 -4.03
N ALA A 217 7.12 -0.84 -3.73
CA ALA A 217 6.86 -1.30 -2.38
C ALA A 217 8.01 -0.87 -1.44
N GLY A 218 7.68 -0.47 -0.21
CA GLY A 218 8.66 0.02 0.76
C GLY A 218 9.20 1.42 0.50
N LEU A 219 8.73 2.14 -0.54
CA LEU A 219 9.10 3.54 -0.78
C LEU A 219 8.70 4.39 0.46
N PRO A 220 9.63 5.08 1.14
CA PRO A 220 9.27 5.94 2.27
C PRO A 220 8.35 7.06 1.78
N ILE A 221 7.23 7.25 2.46
CA ILE A 221 6.24 8.30 2.16
C ILE A 221 6.42 9.49 3.08
N GLY A 222 6.72 9.25 4.36
CA GLY A 222 6.90 10.31 5.34
C GLY A 222 6.98 9.81 6.78
N THR A 223 6.93 10.75 7.72
CA THR A 223 6.81 10.47 9.15
C THR A 223 5.39 10.77 9.61
N VAL A 224 4.83 9.89 10.45
CA VAL A 224 3.51 10.05 11.08
C VAL A 224 3.68 10.44 12.55
N THR A 225 2.89 11.41 12.99
CA THR A 225 2.70 11.76 14.39
C THR A 225 1.21 11.67 14.72
N VAL A 226 0.84 10.76 15.61
CA VAL A 226 -0.52 10.62 16.15
C VAL A 226 -0.62 11.48 17.41
N ARG A 227 -1.66 12.32 17.51
CA ARG A 227 -2.11 12.89 18.78
C ARG A 227 -3.53 12.40 19.04
N ALA A 228 -3.82 11.93 20.25
CA ALA A 228 -5.15 11.45 20.61
C ALA A 228 -5.42 11.61 22.11
N THR A 229 -6.63 12.03 22.47
CA THR A 229 -7.12 12.01 23.85
C THR A 229 -7.86 10.70 24.12
N ALA A 230 -7.74 10.17 25.34
CA ALA A 230 -8.39 8.94 25.82
C ALA A 230 -8.93 9.13 27.25
#